data_AF-A0A151NWB9-F1
#
_entry.id   AF-A0A151NWB9-F1
#
_cell.length_a   1.000
_cell.length_b   1.000
_cell.length_c   1.000
_cell.angle_alpha   90.00
_cell.angle_beta   90.00
_cell.angle_gamma   90.00
#
_symmetry.space_group_name_H-M   'P 1'
#
loop_
_entity.id
_entity.type
_entity.pdbx_description
1 polymer ?
#
loop_
_entity_poly.entity_id
_entity_poly.type
_entity_poly.pdbx_seq_one_letter_code
_entity_poly.pdbx_strand_id
1 'polypeptide(L)'
;MQPSGVAQVEVLTQAIQAIGQLLAVQQLQGAHQQEWMQCNAALFRMPRMTKDHDPEAYIEAFEQKAIQTGLDRSQWGHQLGVLVIDKAQAAYRTLSREEAQDYEAVKATILYRLQISPELPAGIQGSQAKGK
;
A
#
# COMPACT_ATOMS: atom_id res chain seq x y z
N MET A 1 20.60 -24.73 -41.90
CA MET A 1 19.28 -24.39 -42.48
C MET A 1 18.81 -23.10 -41.84
N GLN A 2 18.68 -22.02 -42.60
CA GLN A 2 18.13 -20.75 -42.09
C GLN A 2 16.61 -20.92 -41.91
N PRO A 3 16.01 -20.40 -40.83
CA PRO A 3 14.57 -20.44 -40.67
C PRO A 3 13.90 -19.66 -41.81
N SER A 4 12.91 -20.30 -42.46
CA SER A 4 12.10 -19.69 -43.52
C SER A 4 11.47 -18.39 -43.01
N GLY A 5 11.40 -17.35 -43.85
CA GLY A 5 10.79 -16.06 -43.49
C GLY A 5 9.35 -16.20 -42.95
N VAL A 6 8.64 -17.26 -43.35
CA VAL A 6 7.29 -17.59 -42.84
C VAL A 6 7.30 -17.90 -41.35
N ALA A 7 8.29 -18.68 -40.87
CA ALA A 7 8.40 -19.04 -39.46
C ALA A 7 8.75 -17.83 -38.57
N GLN A 8 9.49 -16.84 -39.11
CA GLN A 8 9.77 -15.59 -38.36
C GLN A 8 8.51 -14.73 -38.22
N VAL A 9 7.66 -14.65 -39.25
CA VAL A 9 6.41 -13.89 -39.22
C VAL A 9 5.41 -14.52 -38.24
N GLU A 10 5.33 -15.85 -38.17
CA GLU A 10 4.50 -16.54 -37.18
C GLU A 10 4.96 -16.26 -35.74
N VAL A 11 6.26 -16.33 -35.48
CA VAL A 11 6.82 -16.04 -34.14
C VAL A 11 6.56 -14.60 -33.71
N LEU A 12 6.71 -13.62 -34.62
CA LEU A 12 6.40 -12.22 -34.33
C LEU A 12 4.91 -12.00 -34.05
N THR A 13 4.04 -12.66 -34.81
CA THR A 13 2.59 -12.60 -34.60
C THR A 13 2.22 -13.18 -33.22
N GLN A 14 2.82 -14.31 -32.86
CA GLN A 14 2.62 -14.96 -31.56
C GLN A 14 3.09 -14.08 -30.40
N ALA A 15 4.23 -13.40 -30.54
CA ALA A 15 4.75 -12.51 -29.51
C ALA A 15 3.85 -11.29 -29.28
N ILE A 16 3.35 -10.67 -30.36
CA ILE A 16 2.41 -9.54 -30.26
C ILE A 16 1.12 -9.97 -29.54
N GLN A 17 0.59 -11.16 -29.87
CA GLN A 17 -0.59 -11.70 -29.20
C GLN A 17 -0.35 -11.95 -27.71
N ALA A 18 0.79 -12.56 -27.35
CA ALA A 18 1.14 -12.83 -25.96
C ALA A 18 1.29 -11.53 -25.14
N ILE A 19 1.90 -10.50 -25.72
CA ILE A 19 2.02 -9.18 -25.08
C ILE A 19 0.64 -8.54 -24.89
N GLY A 20 -0.24 -8.63 -25.90
CA GLY A 20 -1.62 -8.14 -25.79
C GLY A 20 -2.39 -8.83 -24.66
N GLN A 21 -2.24 -10.14 -24.52
CA GLN A 21 -2.86 -10.91 -23.43
C GLN A 21 -2.30 -10.53 -22.06
N LEU A 22 -0.98 -10.39 -21.93
CA LEU A 22 -0.35 -9.98 -20.68
C LEU A 22 -0.81 -8.58 -20.25
N LEU A 23 -0.90 -7.65 -21.19
CA LEU A 23 -1.40 -6.30 -20.92
C LEU A 23 -2.87 -6.34 -20.48
N ALA A 24 -3.71 -7.13 -21.14
CA ALA A 24 -5.12 -7.28 -20.75
C ALA A 24 -5.28 -7.85 -19.34
N VAL A 25 -4.49 -8.87 -18.98
CA VAL A 25 -4.48 -9.45 -17.62
C VAL A 25 -4.03 -8.42 -16.58
N GLN A 26 -2.95 -7.67 -16.85
CA GLN A 26 -2.50 -6.62 -15.94
C GLN A 26 -3.56 -5.53 -15.73
N GLN A 27 -4.23 -5.10 -16.79
CA GLN A 27 -5.27 -4.08 -16.69
C GLN A 27 -6.49 -4.59 -15.91
N LEU A 28 -6.91 -5.84 -16.14
CA LEU A 28 -8.01 -6.45 -15.38
C LEU A 28 -7.65 -6.59 -13.90
N GLN A 29 -6.42 -7.02 -13.59
CA GLN A 29 -5.94 -7.09 -12.21
C GLN A 29 -5.89 -5.70 -11.56
N GLY A 30 -5.41 -4.68 -12.26
CA GLY A 30 -5.41 -3.30 -11.79
C GLY A 30 -6.81 -2.76 -11.53
N ALA A 31 -7.75 -3.01 -12.45
CA ALA A 31 -9.14 -2.61 -12.30
C ALA A 31 -9.82 -3.31 -11.12
N HIS A 32 -9.63 -4.62 -10.98
CA HIS A 32 -10.17 -5.39 -9.85
C HIS A 32 -9.59 -4.92 -8.51
N GLN A 33 -8.27 -4.66 -8.45
CA GLN A 33 -7.63 -4.08 -7.27
C GLN A 33 -8.24 -2.71 -6.95
N GLN A 34 -8.47 -1.88 -7.96
CA GLN A 34 -9.03 -0.54 -7.80
C GLN A 34 -10.51 -0.54 -7.39
N GLU A 35 -11.30 -1.46 -7.92
CA GLU A 35 -12.70 -1.66 -7.53
C GLU A 35 -12.80 -2.19 -6.10
N TRP A 36 -11.95 -3.16 -5.74
CA TRP A 36 -11.86 -3.65 -4.37
C TRP A 36 -11.44 -2.56 -3.39
N MET A 37 -10.44 -1.73 -3.74
CA MET A 37 -10.06 -0.55 -2.96
C MET A 37 -11.23 0.43 -2.79
N GLN A 38 -12.03 0.67 -3.83
CA GLN A 38 -13.19 1.58 -3.78
C GLN A 38 -14.33 1.03 -2.91
N CYS A 39 -14.69 -0.23 -3.07
CA CYS A 39 -15.74 -0.88 -2.26
C CYS A 39 -15.37 -0.88 -0.78
N ASN A 40 -14.11 -1.19 -0.46
CA ASN A 40 -13.64 -1.23 0.92
C ASN A 40 -13.55 0.19 1.53
N ALA A 41 -13.10 1.18 0.76
CA ALA A 41 -13.12 2.59 1.19
C ALA A 41 -14.55 3.12 1.39
N ALA A 42 -15.52 2.69 0.57
CA ALA A 42 -16.92 3.08 0.71
C ALA A 42 -17.57 2.50 1.98
N LEU A 43 -17.16 1.29 2.39
CA LEU A 43 -17.64 0.60 3.61
C LEU A 43 -16.93 1.12 4.88
N PHE A 44 -15.64 1.47 4.76
CA PHE A 44 -14.84 1.97 5.87
C PHE A 44 -15.02 3.47 6.08
N ARG A 45 -16.17 3.86 6.66
CA ARG A 45 -16.47 5.24 7.02
C ARG A 45 -16.06 5.53 8.46
N MET A 46 -14.93 6.21 8.60
CA MET A 46 -14.48 6.82 9.85
C MET A 46 -14.17 8.30 9.60
N PRO A 47 -14.55 9.22 10.50
CA PRO A 47 -14.15 10.63 10.41
C PRO A 47 -12.63 10.76 10.42
N ARG A 48 -12.06 11.77 9.75
CA ARG A 48 -10.63 12.06 9.88
C ARG A 48 -10.28 12.45 11.32
N MET A 49 -9.04 12.16 11.71
CA MET A 49 -8.48 12.61 12.97
C MET A 49 -8.52 14.14 13.05
N THR A 50 -8.76 14.68 14.23
CA THR A 50 -8.63 16.11 14.51
C THR A 50 -7.51 16.34 15.53
N LYS A 51 -7.09 17.60 15.68
CA LYS A 51 -6.02 17.99 16.61
C LYS A 51 -6.37 17.70 18.08
N ASP A 52 -7.65 17.62 18.40
CA ASP A 52 -8.15 17.41 19.76
C ASP A 52 -8.27 15.93 20.12
N HIS A 53 -8.16 15.03 19.14
CA HIS A 53 -8.19 13.60 19.40
C HIS A 53 -6.86 13.13 19.98
N ASP A 54 -6.93 12.32 21.03
CA ASP A 54 -5.80 11.52 21.47
C ASP A 54 -5.42 10.51 20.37
N PRO A 55 -4.15 10.47 19.93
CA PRO A 55 -3.74 9.58 18.84
C PRO A 55 -3.92 8.09 19.12
N GLU A 56 -3.71 7.66 20.36
CA GLU A 56 -3.80 6.25 20.73
C GLU A 56 -5.25 5.81 20.73
N ALA A 57 -6.13 6.57 21.36
CA ALA A 57 -7.58 6.33 21.36
C ALA A 57 -8.17 6.38 19.95
N TYR A 58 -7.70 7.28 19.09
CA TYR A 58 -8.15 7.36 17.70
C TYR A 58 -7.73 6.11 16.90
N ILE A 59 -6.50 5.64 17.06
CA ILE A 59 -6.02 4.43 16.39
C ILE A 59 -6.77 3.19 16.90
N GLU A 60 -7.05 3.10 18.20
CA GLU A 60 -7.86 2.01 18.76
C GLU A 60 -9.27 2.00 18.16
N ALA A 61 -9.92 3.17 18.06
CA ALA A 61 -11.23 3.28 17.42
C ALA A 61 -11.19 2.88 15.94
N PHE A 62 -10.09 3.17 15.24
CA PHE A 62 -9.85 2.71 13.87
C PHE A 62 -9.78 1.18 13.79
N GLU A 63 -9.00 0.54 14.66
CA GLU A 63 -8.84 -0.93 14.69
C GLU A 63 -10.17 -1.62 14.95
N GLN A 64 -10.95 -1.14 15.93
CA GLN A 64 -12.28 -1.66 16.22
C GLN A 64 -13.20 -1.53 15.01
N LYS A 65 -13.20 -0.37 14.34
CA LYS A 65 -14.00 -0.16 13.13
C LYS A 65 -13.55 -1.12 12.01
N ALA A 66 -12.25 -1.33 11.86
CA ALA A 66 -11.68 -2.14 10.78
C ALA A 66 -12.08 -3.62 10.93
N ILE A 67 -12.08 -4.11 12.17
CA ILE A 67 -12.60 -5.43 12.51
C ILE A 67 -14.10 -5.52 12.19
N GLN A 68 -14.89 -4.53 12.62
CA GLN A 68 -16.35 -4.53 12.43
C GLN A 68 -16.76 -4.53 10.95
N THR A 69 -16.01 -3.84 10.09
CA THR A 69 -16.32 -3.77 8.65
C THR A 69 -15.66 -4.87 7.84
N GLY A 70 -14.83 -5.71 8.45
CA GLY A 70 -14.03 -6.72 7.73
C GLY A 70 -12.97 -6.10 6.81
N LEU A 71 -12.41 -4.94 7.18
CA LEU A 71 -11.33 -4.31 6.44
C LEU A 71 -10.12 -5.26 6.42
N ASP A 72 -9.62 -5.61 5.23
CA ASP A 72 -8.45 -6.47 5.10
C ASP A 72 -7.21 -5.86 5.75
N ARG A 73 -6.48 -6.65 6.55
CA ARG A 73 -5.33 -6.17 7.36
C ARG A 73 -4.24 -5.50 6.52
N SER A 74 -4.02 -5.94 5.28
CA SER A 74 -3.03 -5.33 4.39
C SER A 74 -3.37 -3.89 3.98
N GLN A 75 -4.64 -3.49 4.11
CA GLN A 75 -5.09 -2.12 3.83
C GLN A 75 -5.08 -1.21 5.04
N TRP A 76 -4.94 -1.73 6.25
CA TRP A 76 -5.10 -0.93 7.47
C TRP A 76 -4.11 0.24 7.52
N GLY A 77 -2.84 -0.01 7.16
CA GLY A 77 -1.81 1.03 7.14
C GLY A 77 -2.15 2.18 6.18
N HIS A 78 -2.55 1.84 4.96
CA HIS A 78 -2.96 2.83 3.96
C HIS A 78 -4.17 3.65 4.41
N GLN A 79 -5.19 2.97 4.93
CA GLN A 79 -6.44 3.62 5.31
C GLN A 79 -6.27 4.51 6.55
N LEU A 80 -5.45 4.07 7.51
CA LEU A 80 -5.07 4.91 8.64
C LEU A 80 -4.30 6.16 8.15
N GLY A 81 -3.37 6.02 7.20
CA GLY A 81 -2.61 7.12 6.60
C GLY A 81 -3.48 8.20 5.94
N VAL A 82 -4.62 7.83 5.35
CA VAL A 82 -5.60 8.76 4.76
C VAL A 82 -6.39 9.53 5.81
N LEU A 83 -6.59 8.93 6.98
CA LEU A 83 -7.44 9.45 8.04
C LEU A 83 -6.69 10.32 9.05
N VAL A 84 -5.41 10.04 9.29
CA VAL A 84 -4.57 10.84 10.16
C VAL A 84 -4.18 12.18 9.51
N ILE A 85 -3.93 13.20 10.33
CA ILE A 85 -3.62 14.57 9.88
C ILE A 85 -2.31 15.10 10.48
N ASP A 86 -1.85 16.26 10.02
CA ASP A 86 -0.70 17.01 10.56
C ASP A 86 0.55 16.15 10.82
N LYS A 87 1.03 16.09 12.06
CA LYS A 87 2.25 15.36 12.46
C LYS A 87 2.14 13.86 12.23
N ALA A 88 0.95 13.29 12.42
CA ALA A 88 0.67 11.88 12.18
C ALA A 88 0.76 11.55 10.69
N GLN A 89 0.23 12.45 9.84
CA GLN A 89 0.35 12.32 8.40
C GLN A 89 1.79 12.53 7.91
N ALA A 90 2.53 13.47 8.51
CA ALA A 90 3.95 13.64 8.23
C ALA A 90 4.75 12.38 8.57
N ALA A 91 4.46 11.74 9.71
CA ALA A 91 5.06 10.48 10.12
C ALA A 91 4.77 9.35 9.11
N TYR A 92 3.51 9.17 8.71
CA TYR A 92 3.12 8.22 7.68
C TYR A 92 3.89 8.44 6.36
N ARG A 93 4.05 9.70 5.94
CA ARG A 93 4.79 10.05 4.71
C ARG A 93 6.29 9.74 4.75
N THR A 94 6.86 9.47 5.93
CA THR A 94 8.27 9.06 6.04
C THR A 94 8.50 7.57 5.78
N LEU A 95 7.43 6.77 5.76
CA LEU A 95 7.49 5.33 5.55
C LEU A 95 7.77 5.01 4.08
N SER A 96 8.59 3.98 3.85
CA SER A 96 8.69 3.32 2.55
C SER A 96 7.39 2.65 2.15
N ARG A 97 7.30 2.22 0.89
CA ARG A 97 6.12 1.51 0.39
C ARG A 97 5.90 0.20 1.15
N GLU A 98 6.98 -0.50 1.45
CA GLU A 98 6.98 -1.78 2.15
C GLU A 98 6.51 -1.60 3.60
N GLU A 99 7.01 -0.57 4.29
CA GLU A 99 6.55 -0.24 5.65
C GLU A 99 5.09 0.23 5.68
N ALA A 100 4.63 0.97 4.67
CA ALA A 100 3.25 1.43 4.60
C ALA A 100 2.24 0.28 4.40
N GLN A 101 2.70 -0.89 3.94
CA GLN A 101 1.90 -2.13 3.87
C GLN A 101 1.85 -2.88 5.21
N ASP A 102 2.83 -2.65 6.09
CA ASP A 102 2.83 -3.20 7.44
C ASP A 102 2.11 -2.25 8.40
N TYR A 103 0.90 -2.64 8.78
CA TYR A 103 0.10 -1.86 9.73
C TYR A 103 0.82 -1.62 11.07
N GLU A 104 1.58 -2.58 11.58
CA GLU A 104 2.28 -2.40 12.86
C GLU A 104 3.39 -1.36 12.74
N ALA A 105 4.13 -1.38 11.61
CA ALA A 105 5.13 -0.35 11.31
C ALA A 105 4.51 1.05 11.19
N VAL A 106 3.35 1.15 10.54
CA VAL A 106 2.58 2.39 10.42
C VAL A 106 2.14 2.90 11.79
N LYS A 107 1.48 2.06 12.59
CA LYS A 107 0.99 2.39 13.94
C LYS A 107 2.14 2.86 14.83
N ALA A 108 3.22 2.08 14.88
CA ALA A 108 4.39 2.39 15.70
C ALA A 108 4.99 3.74 15.32
N THR A 109 5.19 3.99 14.03
CA THR A 109 5.78 5.24 13.53
C THR A 109 4.92 6.46 13.82
N ILE A 110 3.60 6.35 13.63
CA ILE A 110 2.66 7.43 13.93
C ILE A 110 2.67 7.75 15.42
N LEU A 111 2.51 6.74 16.29
CA LEU A 111 2.49 6.95 17.74
C LEU A 111 3.80 7.54 18.26
N TYR A 112 4.92 6.98 17.82
CA TYR A 112 6.25 7.44 18.19
C TYR A 112 6.49 8.92 17.78
N ARG A 113 6.10 9.32 16.56
CA ARG A 113 6.22 10.71 16.09
C ARG A 113 5.21 11.67 16.72
N LEU A 114 4.17 11.17 17.39
CA LEU A 114 3.22 12.02 18.12
C LEU A 114 3.61 12.18 19.59
N GLN A 115 4.33 11.22 20.15
CA GLN A 115 4.85 11.24 21.53
C GLN A 115 6.31 11.77 21.65
N ILE A 116 7.05 11.84 20.53
CA ILE A 116 8.38 12.43 20.26
C ILE A 116 9.49 12.30 21.34
N SER A 117 10.53 11.49 21.04
CA SER A 117 12.01 11.79 21.06
C SER A 117 12.78 10.66 20.31
N PRO A 118 14.05 10.83 19.82
CA PRO A 118 14.45 10.60 18.43
C PRO A 118 15.26 9.30 18.13
N GLU A 119 14.81 8.10 18.49
CA GLU A 119 15.39 6.87 17.95
C GLU A 119 14.34 5.95 17.29
N LEU A 120 14.38 5.86 15.96
CA LEU A 120 13.72 4.78 15.21
C LEU A 120 14.39 3.44 15.61
N PRO A 121 13.66 2.38 15.97
CA PRO A 121 14.26 1.08 16.22
C PRO A 121 14.99 0.62 14.96
N ALA A 122 16.25 0.24 15.12
CA ALA A 122 17.23 -0.07 14.08
C ALA A 122 16.88 -1.26 13.14
N GLY A 123 15.64 -1.76 13.19
CA GLY A 123 15.13 -2.83 12.33
C GLY A 123 14.61 -2.36 10.97
N ILE A 124 14.47 -1.04 10.75
CA ILE A 124 14.02 -0.48 9.46
C ILE A 124 15.10 0.38 8.81
N GLN A 125 16.33 -0.12 8.78
CA GLN A 125 17.32 0.34 7.82
C GLN A 125 17.29 -0.60 6.62
N GLY A 126 16.56 -0.16 5.60
CA GLY A 126 16.52 -0.81 4.31
C GLY A 126 17.93 -1.07 3.79
N SER A 127 18.14 -2.30 3.34
CA SER A 127 19.29 -2.81 2.63
C SER A 127 19.82 -1.82 1.59
N GLN A 128 20.82 -1.03 1.97
CA GLN A 128 21.78 -0.46 1.03
C GLN A 128 22.80 -1.55 0.70
N ALA A 129 22.39 -2.52 -0.13
CA ALA A 129 23.33 -3.38 -0.83
C ALA A 129 23.87 -2.62 -2.04
N LYS A 130 24.98 -1.92 -1.79
CA LYS A 130 25.81 -1.20 -2.74
C LYS A 130 26.35 -2.17 -3.81
N GLY A 131 25.77 -2.12 -5.00
CA GLY A 131 26.36 -2.71 -6.20
C GLY A 131 27.17 -1.64 -6.95
N LYS A 132 28.50 -1.72 -6.83
CA LYS A 132 29.48 -1.42 -7.88
C LYS A 132 30.83 -1.98 -7.48
#